data_AF-A0A351T0E0-F1
#
_entry.id   AF-A0A351T0E0-F1
#
_cell.length_a   1.000
_cell.length_b   1.000
_cell.length_c   1.000
_cell.angle_alpha   90.00
_cell.angle_beta   90.00
_cell.angle_gamma   90.00
#
_symmetry.space_group_name_H-M   'P 1'
#
loop_
_entity.id
_entity.type
_entity.pdbx_description
1 polymer ?
#
loop_
_entity_poly.entity_id
_entity_poly.type
_entity_poly.pdbx_seq_one_letter_code
_entity_poly.pdbx_strand_id
1 'polypeptide(L)'
;MKRSEKTKSKNRIPRGKNVAEPTVSEQELSERIAQTAYELYQKRGQTHGSDLEDWLEAERLVLAQLEEQRRSRIKTRQQRSNGSRKNKVAEP
;
A
#
# COMPACT_ATOMS: atom_id res chain seq x y z
N MET A 1 5.94 -37.56 -21.80
CA MET A 1 5.50 -37.79 -20.40
C MET A 1 5.19 -36.44 -19.76
N LYS A 2 3.95 -36.25 -19.30
CA LYS A 2 3.45 -35.00 -18.71
C LYS A 2 4.02 -34.86 -17.29
N ARG A 3 4.66 -33.73 -16.96
CA ARG A 3 5.07 -33.41 -15.59
C ARG A 3 4.00 -32.53 -14.96
N SER A 4 3.26 -33.16 -14.07
CA SER A 4 2.16 -32.62 -13.28
C SER A 4 2.69 -32.11 -11.93
N GLU A 5 2.00 -31.08 -11.42
CA GLU A 5 1.81 -30.74 -10.00
C GLU A 5 2.88 -29.91 -9.26
N LYS A 6 2.54 -28.63 -9.00
CA LYS A 6 2.66 -27.89 -7.71
C LYS A 6 2.55 -26.38 -8.03
N THR A 7 1.67 -25.56 -7.46
CA THR A 7 0.97 -25.60 -6.17
C THR A 7 -0.36 -24.86 -6.29
N LYS A 8 -1.43 -25.49 -5.81
CA LYS A 8 -2.74 -24.88 -5.64
C LYS A 8 -2.75 -24.18 -4.28
N SER A 9 -2.49 -22.88 -4.24
CA SER A 9 -2.73 -22.09 -3.03
C SER A 9 -4.11 -21.42 -3.13
N LYS A 10 -5.17 -22.18 -2.85
CA LYS A 10 -6.54 -21.67 -2.67
C LYS A 10 -6.89 -21.59 -1.18
N ASN A 11 -6.04 -20.97 -0.37
CA ASN A 11 -6.33 -20.76 1.05
C ASN A 11 -6.66 -19.28 1.32
N ARG A 12 -7.74 -18.78 0.71
CA ARG A 12 -8.31 -17.47 1.09
C ARG A 12 -9.14 -17.69 2.35
N ILE A 13 -8.52 -17.50 3.50
CA ILE A 13 -9.22 -17.32 4.78
C ILE A 13 -9.92 -15.95 4.70
N PRO A 14 -11.26 -15.86 4.70
CA PRO A 14 -11.91 -14.56 4.77
C PRO A 14 -11.85 -14.12 6.23
N ARG A 15 -10.79 -13.38 6.59
CA ARG A 15 -10.62 -12.86 7.94
C ARG A 15 -11.21 -11.45 8.00
N GLY A 16 -12.35 -11.34 8.67
CA GLY A 16 -12.67 -10.21 9.53
C GLY A 16 -13.04 -8.89 8.87
N LYS A 17 -14.35 -8.66 8.79
CA LYS A 17 -15.03 -7.39 8.51
C LYS A 17 -14.57 -6.23 9.42
N ASN A 18 -14.66 -5.02 8.85
CA ASN A 18 -14.61 -3.66 9.45
C ASN A 18 -13.24 -2.99 9.59
N VAL A 19 -12.76 -2.40 8.50
CA VAL A 19 -11.99 -1.14 8.54
C VAL A 19 -12.60 -0.18 7.53
N ALA A 20 -13.04 0.97 8.03
CA ALA A 20 -13.75 1.99 7.29
C ALA A 20 -12.89 2.53 6.12
N GLU A 21 -13.41 2.37 4.89
CA GLU A 21 -13.10 3.10 3.66
C GLU A 21 -11.62 3.46 3.38
N PRO A 22 -11.01 2.75 2.43
CA PRO A 22 -10.27 3.35 1.35
C PRO A 22 -10.96 3.07 0.01
N THR A 23 -10.88 3.99 -0.95
CA THR A 23 -11.43 3.88 -2.30
C THR A 23 -10.70 2.84 -3.19
N VAL A 24 -10.12 1.80 -2.59
CA VAL A 24 -9.28 0.78 -3.22
C VAL A 24 -9.94 -0.56 -2.92
N SER A 25 -10.25 -1.32 -3.98
CA SER A 25 -10.88 -2.62 -3.82
C SER A 25 -9.97 -3.57 -3.04
N GLU A 26 -10.55 -4.52 -2.31
CA GLU A 26 -9.79 -5.52 -1.55
C GLU A 26 -8.87 -6.35 -2.46
N GLN A 27 -9.25 -6.53 -3.73
CA GLN A 27 -8.39 -7.13 -4.74
C GLN A 27 -7.17 -6.26 -5.04
N GLU A 28 -7.36 -4.98 -5.31
CA GLU A 28 -6.26 -4.07 -5.62
C GLU A 28 -5.30 -3.88 -4.42
N LEU A 29 -5.84 -3.90 -3.20
CA LEU A 29 -5.01 -3.92 -1.99
C LEU A 29 -4.15 -5.18 -1.94
N SER A 30 -4.76 -6.35 -2.15
CA SER A 30 -4.07 -7.63 -2.14
C SER A 30 -2.99 -7.73 -3.23
N GLU A 31 -3.27 -7.17 -4.41
CA GLU A 31 -2.31 -7.11 -5.53
C GLU A 31 -1.10 -6.24 -5.18
N ARG A 32 -1.32 -5.08 -4.57
CA ARG A 32 -0.23 -4.21 -4.11
C ARG A 32 0.63 -4.91 -3.05
N ILE A 33 0.00 -5.57 -2.08
CA ILE A 33 0.73 -6.35 -1.06
C ILE A 33 1.54 -7.46 -1.72
N ALA A 34 0.97 -8.20 -2.67
CA ALA A 34 1.67 -9.26 -3.38
C ALA A 34 2.89 -8.73 -4.17
N GLN A 35 2.74 -7.59 -4.83
CA GLN A 35 3.82 -6.97 -5.59
C GLN A 35 4.95 -6.50 -4.66
N THR A 36 4.62 -5.83 -3.55
CA THR A 36 5.62 -5.40 -2.57
C THR A 36 6.31 -6.58 -1.89
N ALA A 37 5.59 -7.65 -1.56
CA ALA A 37 6.16 -8.88 -0.99
C ALA A 37 7.14 -9.54 -1.97
N TYR A 38 6.81 -9.57 -3.26
CA TYR A 38 7.70 -10.08 -4.30
C TYR A 38 8.98 -9.24 -4.43
N GLU A 39 8.87 -7.92 -4.39
CA GLU A 39 10.05 -7.04 -4.39
C GLU A 39 10.94 -7.25 -3.16
N LEU A 40 10.35 -7.45 -1.97
CA LEU A 40 11.09 -7.75 -0.74
C LEU A 40 11.84 -9.10 -0.87
N TYR A 41 11.16 -10.13 -1.35
CA TYR A 41 11.74 -11.44 -1.63
C TYR A 41 12.92 -11.36 -2.61
N GLN A 42 12.76 -10.60 -3.70
CA GLN A 42 13.84 -10.39 -4.68
C GLN A 42 15.02 -9.63 -4.07
N LYS A 43 14.76 -8.55 -3.31
CA LYS A 43 15.81 -7.74 -2.67
C LYS A 43 16.62 -8.52 -1.63
N ARG A 44 15.98 -9.46 -0.93
CA ARG A 44 16.64 -10.31 0.07
C ARG A 44 17.46 -11.44 -0.54
N GLY A 45 17.36 -11.66 -1.85
CA GLY A 45 18.13 -12.68 -2.56
C GLY A 45 17.41 -14.02 -2.68
N GLN A 46 16.07 -14.03 -2.70
CA GLN A 46 15.26 -15.21 -2.99
C GLN A 46 15.47 -16.36 -1.98
N THR A 47 15.73 -16.01 -0.73
CA THR A 47 15.86 -16.96 0.37
C THR A 47 14.50 -17.56 0.74
N HIS A 48 14.39 -18.87 0.53
CA HIS A 48 13.19 -19.64 0.85
C HIS A 48 12.91 -19.63 2.37
N GLY A 49 11.62 -19.55 2.75
CA GLY A 49 11.19 -19.70 4.14
C GLY A 49 10.82 -18.40 4.85
N SER A 50 10.88 -17.25 4.19
CA SER A 50 10.35 -15.99 4.76
C SER A 50 9.27 -15.36 3.90
N ASP A 51 8.67 -16.15 3.01
CA ASP A 51 7.56 -15.71 2.16
C ASP A 51 6.41 -15.09 2.98
N LEU A 52 6.18 -15.63 4.19
CA LEU A 52 5.17 -15.11 5.12
C LEU A 52 5.61 -13.77 5.77
N GLU A 53 6.87 -13.65 6.16
CA GLU A 53 7.41 -12.40 6.71
C GLU A 53 7.43 -11.30 5.66
N ASP A 54 7.85 -11.61 4.43
CA ASP A 54 7.84 -10.69 3.29
C ASP A 54 6.40 -10.23 2.99
N TRP A 55 5.41 -11.12 3.11
CA TRP A 55 3.99 -10.77 2.95
C TRP A 55 3.45 -9.88 4.07
N LEU A 56 3.77 -10.19 5.34
CA LEU A 56 3.35 -9.37 6.48
C LEU A 56 4.00 -7.98 6.47
N GLU A 57 5.26 -7.90 6.08
CA GLU A 57 5.97 -6.63 5.97
C GLU A 57 5.40 -5.79 4.82
N ALA A 58 5.10 -6.42 3.68
CA ALA A 58 4.41 -5.78 2.57
C ALA A 58 3.03 -5.23 2.96
N GLU A 59 2.23 -5.99 3.72
CA GLU A 59 0.93 -5.53 4.22
C GLU A 59 1.06 -4.24 5.05
N ARG A 60 2.01 -4.20 5.99
CA ARG A 60 2.27 -3.01 6.81
C ARG A 60 2.68 -1.81 5.98
N LEU A 61 3.57 -2.01 5.00
CA LEU A 61 4.04 -0.95 4.11
C LEU A 61 2.90 -0.35 3.29
N VAL A 62 2.08 -1.20 2.66
CA VAL A 62 0.95 -0.75 1.83
C VAL A 62 -0.08 0.01 2.66
N LEU A 63 -0.41 -0.48 3.86
CA LEU A 63 -1.33 0.21 4.78
C LEU A 63 -0.78 1.58 5.22
N ALA A 64 0.49 1.65 5.62
CA ALA A 64 1.13 2.91 6.00
C ALA A 64 1.13 3.92 4.83
N GLN A 65 1.35 3.44 3.60
CA GLN A 65 1.37 4.29 2.42
C GLN A 65 -0.02 4.83 2.07
N LEU A 66 -1.08 4.03 2.25
CA LEU A 66 -2.48 4.49 2.13
C LEU A 66 -2.81 5.55 3.17
N GLU A 67 -2.39 5.37 4.43
CA GLU A 67 -2.57 6.36 5.48
C GLU A 67 -1.85 7.67 5.17
N GLU A 68 -0.60 7.61 4.72
CA GLU A 68 0.18 8.80 4.36
C GLU A 68 -0.41 9.52 3.14
N GLN A 69 -0.89 8.77 2.14
CA GLN A 69 -1.62 9.35 1.01
C GLN A 69 -2.91 10.05 1.46
N ARG A 70 -3.62 9.49 2.45
CA ARG A 70 -4.80 10.13 3.04
C ARG A 70 -4.43 11.41 3.78
N ARG A 71 -3.38 11.38 4.60
CA ARG A 71 -2.88 12.54 5.35
C ARG A 71 -2.40 13.66 4.42
N SER A 72 -1.63 13.33 3.39
CA SER A 72 -1.11 14.30 2.42
C SER A 72 -2.22 14.93 1.57
N ARG A 73 -3.25 14.20 1.17
CA ARG A 73 -4.46 14.75 0.52
C ARG A 73 -5.18 15.78 1.38
N ILE A 74 -5.24 15.57 2.69
CA ILE A 74 -5.87 16.51 3.63
C ILE A 74 -5.00 17.77 3.80
N LYS A 75 -3.68 17.61 3.93
CA LYS A 75 -2.73 18.73 4.09
C LYS A 75 -2.63 19.62 2.84
N THR A 76 -2.63 19.04 1.64
CA THR A 76 -2.53 19.80 0.37
C THR A 76 -3.72 20.74 0.12
N ARG A 77 -4.91 20.41 0.65
CA ARG A 77 -6.09 21.29 0.55
C ARG A 77 -5.99 22.52 1.46
N GLN A 78 -5.23 22.44 2.55
CA GLN A 78 -5.10 23.51 3.56
C GLN A 78 -3.92 24.47 3.29
N GLN A 79 -2.95 24.09 2.44
CA GLN A 79 -1.83 24.97 2.08
C GLN A 79 -2.15 25.98 0.96
N ARG A 80 -3.10 25.70 0.05
CA ARG A 80 -3.48 26.66 -1.02
C ARG A 80 -4.24 27.88 -0.49
N SER A 81 -4.93 27.77 0.65
CA SER A 81 -5.69 28.89 1.24
C SER A 81 -4.83 29.87 2.04
N ASN A 82 -3.66 29.46 2.56
CA ASN A 82 -2.76 30.33 3.32
C ASN A 82 -1.72 31.08 2.47
N GLY A 83 -1.56 30.75 1.18
CA GLY A 83 -0.59 31.39 0.28
C GLY A 83 -1.05 32.73 -0.33
N SER A 84 -2.33 33.09 -0.23
CA SER A 84 -2.90 34.24 -0.98
C SER A 84 -2.94 35.58 -0.22
N ARG A 85 -2.43 35.67 1.02
CA ARG A 85 -2.51 36.89 1.85
C ARG A 85 -1.21 37.70 1.98
N LYS A 86 -0.15 37.41 1.20
CA LYS A 86 1.16 38.08 1.35
C LYS A 86 1.65 38.93 0.17
N ASN A 87 0.78 39.30 -0.79
CA ASN A 87 1.14 40.25 -1.86
C ASN A 87 0.12 41.39 -1.96
N LYS A 88 0.05 42.28 -0.95
CA LYS A 88 -0.61 43.58 -1.10
C LYS A 88 -0.07 44.60 -0.09
N VAL A 89 1.11 45.14 -0.35
CA VAL A 89 1.55 46.47 0.11
C VAL A 89 2.85 46.82 -0.61
N ALA A 90 2.74 47.60 -1.68
CA ALA A 90 3.79 48.48 -2.20
C ALA A 90 3.12 49.44 -3.19
N GLU A 91 2.47 50.48 -2.66
CA GLU A 91 2.31 51.76 -3.37
C GLU A 91 3.56 52.60 -3.12
N PRO A 92 4.04 53.29 -4.16
CA PRO A 92 4.43 54.69 -4.02
C PRO A 92 3.53 55.63 -4.84
#